data_AF-A0A562QYY9-F1
#
_entry.id   AF-A0A562QYY9-F1
#
_cell.length_a   1.000
_cell.length_b   1.000
_cell.length_c   1.000
_cell.angle_alpha   90.00
_cell.angle_beta   90.00
_cell.angle_gamma   90.00
#
_symmetry.space_group_name_H-M   'P 1'
#
loop_
_entity.id
_entity.type
_entity.pdbx_description
1 polymer ?
#
loop_
_entity_poly.entity_id
_entity_poly.type
_entity_poly.pdbx_seq_one_letter_code
_entity_poly.pdbx_strand_id
1 'polypeptide(L)' 'MQAPAPARLIEGGLPTEATVAQVLVSKCADHLPLYRQVQIYARQGIALDRSMLA' A
#
# COMPACT_ATOMS: atom_id res chain seq x y z
N MET A 1 0.09 5.92 -32.54
CA MET A 1 0.36 6.92 -31.47
C MET A 1 0.04 6.25 -30.14
N GLN A 2 0.89 6.42 -29.13
CA GLN A 2 0.68 5.85 -27.78
C GLN A 2 -0.44 6.63 -27.06
N ALA A 3 -1.37 5.93 -26.40
CA ALA A 3 -2.39 6.57 -25.57
C ALA A 3 -1.78 7.12 -24.27
N PRO A 4 -2.25 8.26 -23.74
CA PRO A 4 -1.78 8.79 -22.46
C PRO A 4 -2.00 7.78 -21.34
N ALA A 5 -1.04 7.69 -20.41
CA ALA A 5 -1.23 6.89 -19.21
C ALA A 5 -2.40 7.43 -18.38
N PRO A 6 -3.25 6.55 -17.82
CA PRO A 6 -4.34 6.97 -16.95
C PRO A 6 -3.81 7.72 -15.73
N ALA A 7 -4.65 8.59 -15.16
CA ALA A 7 -4.30 9.35 -13.97
C ALA A 7 -3.95 8.40 -12.82
N ARG A 8 -2.84 8.70 -12.14
CA ARG A 8 -2.40 7.94 -10.97
C ARG A 8 -3.33 8.18 -9.81
N LEU A 9 -3.56 7.12 -9.03
CA LEU A 9 -4.44 7.17 -7.86
C LEU A 9 -3.88 8.07 -6.75
N ILE A 10 -2.55 8.24 -6.67
CA ILE A 10 -1.87 9.21 -5.80
C ILE A 10 -0.94 10.08 -6.66
N GLU A 11 -1.19 11.39 -6.71
CA GLU A 11 -0.30 12.34 -7.38
C GLU A 11 1.03 12.47 -6.62
N GLY A 12 2.15 12.25 -7.31
CA GLY A 12 3.50 12.40 -6.73
C GLY A 12 3.87 11.39 -5.63
N GLY A 13 2.99 10.45 -5.31
CA GLY A 13 3.24 9.44 -4.28
C GLY A 13 4.22 8.34 -4.71
N LEU A 14 5.05 7.90 -3.78
CA LEU A 14 5.87 6.69 -3.90
C LEU A 14 5.04 5.38 -3.99
N PRO A 15 3.89 5.23 -3.31
CA PRO A 15 3.09 4.01 -3.41
C PRO A 15 2.39 3.91 -4.77
N THR A 16 2.45 2.74 -5.39
CA THR A 16 1.69 2.43 -6.62
C THR A 16 0.27 1.97 -6.27
N GLU A 17 -0.64 1.90 -7.25
CA GLU A 17 -1.97 1.33 -7.02
C GLU A 17 -1.89 -0.12 -6.49
N ALA A 18 -0.86 -0.87 -6.90
CA ALA A 18 -0.63 -2.23 -6.41
C ALA A 18 -0.34 -2.26 -4.90
N THR A 19 0.44 -1.30 -4.39
CA THR A 19 0.71 -1.17 -2.95
C THR A 19 -0.57 -0.85 -2.18
N VAL A 20 -1.39 0.07 -2.70
CA VAL A 20 -2.68 0.42 -2.09
C VAL A 20 -3.63 -0.78 -2.07
N ALA A 21 -3.74 -1.50 -3.19
CA ALA A 21 -4.55 -2.71 -3.29
C ALA A 21 -4.09 -3.78 -2.30
N GLN A 22 -2.78 -4.00 -2.17
CA GLN A 22 -2.23 -4.98 -1.22
C GLN A 22 -2.63 -4.65 0.22
N VAL A 23 -2.48 -3.39 0.66
CA VAL A 23 -2.88 -2.98 2.02
C VAL A 23 -4.37 -3.23 2.25
N LEU A 24 -5.22 -2.85 1.30
CA LEU A 24 -6.67 -3.03 1.39
C LEU A 24 -7.06 -4.51 1.47
N VAL A 25 -6.51 -5.37 0.60
CA VAL A 25 -6.78 -6.81 0.59
C VAL A 25 -6.31 -7.45 1.90
N SER A 26 -5.08 -7.19 2.32
CA SER A 26 -4.56 -7.75 3.57
C SER A 26 -5.32 -7.30 4.81
N LYS A 27 -5.82 -6.05 4.85
CA LYS A 27 -6.61 -5.52 5.98
C LYS A 27 -8.03 -6.07 5.99
N CYS A 28 -8.70 -6.04 4.85
CA CYS A 28 -10.15 -6.22 4.77
C CYS A 28 -10.56 -7.63 4.36
N ALA A 29 -9.79 -8.29 3.49
CA ALA A 29 -10.11 -9.64 3.00
C ALA A 29 -9.36 -10.73 3.78
N ASP A 30 -8.06 -10.53 4.04
CA ASP A 30 -7.25 -11.53 4.76
C ASP A 30 -7.30 -11.36 6.29
N HIS A 31 -7.97 -10.30 6.78
CA HIS A 31 -8.07 -9.94 8.19
C HIS A 31 -6.70 -9.91 8.92
N LEU A 32 -5.64 -9.52 8.21
CA LEU A 32 -4.30 -9.47 8.79
C LEU A 32 -4.20 -8.26 9.72
N PRO A 33 -3.92 -8.46 11.02
CA PRO A 33 -3.90 -7.36 11.97
C PRO A 33 -2.81 -6.34 11.62
N LEU A 34 -3.07 -5.05 11.87
CA LEU A 34 -2.21 -3.94 11.41
C LEU A 34 -0.75 -4.07 11.88
N TYR A 35 -0.52 -4.58 13.10
CA TYR A 35 0.84 -4.79 13.61
C TYR A 35 1.63 -5.82 12.78
N ARG A 36 0.96 -6.81 12.17
CA ARG A 36 1.60 -7.79 11.27
C ARG A 36 1.95 -7.17 9.93
N GLN A 37 1.09 -6.31 9.38
CA GLN A 37 1.38 -5.61 8.13
C GLN A 37 2.58 -4.68 8.28
N VAL A 38 2.65 -3.90 9.37
CA VAL A 38 3.82 -3.05 9.68
C VAL A 38 5.11 -3.88 9.73
N GLN A 39 5.10 -5.05 10.36
CA GLN A 39 6.27 -5.94 10.40
C GLN A 39 6.65 -6.51 9.02
N ILE A 40 5.67 -6.75 8.13
CA ILE A 40 5.94 -7.23 6.76
C ILE A 40 6.65 -6.13 5.95
N TYR A 41 6.17 -4.90 6.01
CA TYR A 41 6.80 -3.78 5.32
C TYR A 41 8.18 -3.43 5.89
N ALA A 42 8.36 -3.56 7.21
CA ALA A 42 9.67 -3.37 7.84
C ALA A 42 10.73 -4.37 7.32
N ARG A 43 10.34 -5.61 7.00
CA ARG A 43 11.23 -6.60 6.36
C ARG A 43 11.66 -6.21 4.96
N GLN A 44 10.90 -5.34 4.30
CA GLN A 44 11.21 -4.78 2.98
C GLN A 44 11.95 -3.44 3.08
N GLY A 45 12.35 -3.02 4.28
CA GLY A 45 13.02 -1.73 4.52
C GLY A 45 12.08 -0.53 4.57
N ILE A 46 10.77 -0.75 4.58
CA ILE A 46 9.75 0.30 4.58
C ILE A 46 9.26 0.49 6.02
N ALA A 47 9.65 1.60 6.65
CA ALA A 47 9.18 1.96 7.98
C ALA A 47 7.79 2.62 7.89
N LEU A 48 6.78 1.96 8.46
CA LEU A 48 5.40 2.46 8.53
C LEU A 48 4.94 2.49 9.98
N ASP A 49 4.27 3.57 10.38
CA ASP A 49 3.54 3.59 11.64
C ASP A 49 2.18 2.91 11.49
N ARG A 50 1.64 2.34 12.57
CA ARG A 50 0.31 1.72 12.56
C ARG A 50 -0.78 2.73 12.15
N SER A 51 -0.65 4.00 12.53
CA SER A 51 -1.62 5.06 12.19
C SER A 51 -1.69 5.34 10.70
N MET A 52 -0.62 5.08 9.92
CA MET A 52 -0.64 5.22 8.47
C MET A 52 -1.49 4.15 7.76
N LEU A 53 -1.80 3.04 8.43
CA LEU A 53 -2.65 1.96 7.91
C LEU A 53 -4.07 1.99 8.50
N ALA A 54 -4.35 2.90 9.44
CA ALA A 54 -5.61 2.98 10.18
C ALA A 54 -6.74 3.52 9.31
#